data_AF-A0A3D0CV94-F1
#
_entry.id   AF-A0A3D0CV94-F1
#
_cell.length_a   1.000
_cell.length_b   1.000
_cell.length_c   1.000
_cell.angle_alpha   90.00
_cell.angle_beta   90.00
_cell.angle_gamma   90.00
#
_symmetry.space_group_name_H-M   'P 1'
#
loop_
_entity.id
_entity.type
_entity.pdbx_description
1 polymer ?
#
loop_
_entity_poly.entity_id
_entity_poly.type
_entity_poly.pdbx_seq_one_letter_code
_entity_poly.pdbx_strand_id
1 'polypeptide(L)'
;MERKLAIEYGNRTLPLRIPDQNVAFDIAPREGAAAPPAEAEVGRALAAPINSSPLAELVRPGQTVALIVDDHTRLTPSYQILPLLLDELNRGGIPDAQVT
;
A
#
# COMPACT_ATOMS: atom_id res chain seq x y z
N MET A 1 32.86 24.24 0.30
CA MET A 1 32.64 22.81 0.59
C MET A 1 31.72 22.25 -0.50
N GLU A 2 31.72 20.93 -0.72
CA GLU A 2 30.90 20.27 -1.74
C GLU A 2 29.90 19.32 -1.07
N ARG A 3 28.64 19.39 -1.50
CA ARG A 3 27.58 18.45 -1.11
C ARG A 3 27.59 17.24 -2.04
N LYS A 4 27.44 16.04 -1.46
CA LYS A 4 27.24 14.79 -2.20
C LYS A 4 25.79 14.35 -2.03
N LEU A 5 25.11 14.13 -3.14
CA LEU A 5 23.72 13.66 -3.21
C LEU A 5 23.65 12.37 -4.04
N ALA A 6 22.58 11.60 -3.84
CA ALA A 6 22.25 10.41 -4.60
C ALA A 6 20.87 10.64 -5.25
N ILE A 7 20.78 10.45 -6.56
CA ILE A 7 19.54 10.67 -7.32
C ILE A 7 19.13 9.34 -7.96
N GLU A 8 17.89 8.94 -7.72
CA GLU A 8 17.29 7.78 -8.39
C GLU A 8 17.12 8.03 -9.88
N TYR A 9 17.60 7.09 -10.71
CA TYR A 9 17.54 7.16 -12.17
C TYR A 9 17.28 5.77 -12.76
N GLY A 10 16.01 5.47 -13.04
CA GLY A 10 15.60 4.15 -13.51
C GLY A 10 15.86 3.08 -12.45
N ASN A 11 16.75 2.13 -12.74
CA ASN A 11 17.12 1.04 -11.83
C ASN A 11 18.48 1.25 -11.14
N ARG A 12 19.00 2.48 -11.14
CA ARG A 12 20.29 2.82 -10.54
C ARG A 12 20.22 4.16 -9.83
N THR A 13 21.16 4.36 -8.93
CA THR A 13 21.36 5.64 -8.24
C THR A 13 22.58 6.34 -8.84
N LEU A 14 22.45 7.62 -9.17
CA LEU A 14 23.52 8.45 -9.71
C LEU A 14 24.11 9.35 -8.61
N PRO A 15 25.45 9.39 -8.44
CA PRO A 15 26.08 10.31 -7.53
C PRO A 15 26.12 11.72 -8.12
N LEU A 16 25.75 12.72 -7.33
CA LEU A 16 25.76 14.13 -7.69
C LEU A 16 26.64 14.91 -6.72
N ARG A 17 27.51 15.78 -7.24
CA ARG A 17 28.38 16.67 -6.44
C ARG A 17 28.10 18.10 -6.81
N ILE A 18 27.74 18.92 -5.83
CA ILE A 18 27.39 20.32 -6.05
C ILE A 18 28.17 21.17 -5.03
N PRO A 19 28.86 22.25 -5.44
CA PRO A 19 29.40 23.21 -4.50
C PRO A 19 28.30 23.76 -3.58
N ASP A 20 28.52 23.78 -2.27
CA ASP A 20 27.46 24.14 -1.30
C ASP A 20 26.82 25.51 -1.57
N GLN A 21 27.60 26.47 -2.07
CA GLN A 21 27.12 27.81 -2.42
C GLN A 21 26.06 27.81 -3.55
N ASN A 22 25.96 26.71 -4.32
CA ASN A 22 25.01 26.55 -5.40
C ASN A 22 23.76 25.76 -4.97
N VAL A 23 23.71 25.24 -3.73
CA VAL A 23 22.57 24.48 -3.21
C VAL A 23 21.59 25.44 -2.53
N ALA A 24 20.44 25.67 -3.14
CA ALA A 24 19.38 26.47 -2.53
C ALA A 24 18.59 25.67 -1.48
N PHE A 25 18.11 24.48 -1.86
CA PHE A 25 17.34 23.58 -1.01
C PHE A 25 17.62 22.11 -1.32
N ASP A 26 17.41 21.27 -0.33
CA ASP A 26 17.46 19.82 -0.38
C ASP A 26 16.24 19.31 0.40
N ILE A 27 15.21 18.85 -0.33
CA ILE A 27 13.88 18.57 0.24
C ILE A 27 13.55 17.10 0.01
N ALA A 28 13.27 16.40 1.10
CA ALA A 28 12.84 15.00 1.09
C ALA A 28 11.53 14.85 1.89
N PRO A 29 10.74 13.77 1.64
CA PRO A 29 9.65 13.39 2.52
C PRO A 29 10.12 13.26 3.97
N ARG A 30 9.26 13.60 4.93
CA ARG A 30 9.56 13.35 6.34
C ARG A 30 9.62 11.84 6.57
N GLU A 31 10.70 11.39 7.20
CA GLU A 31 10.78 10.01 7.67
C GLU A 31 9.73 9.78 8.76
N GLY A 32 8.94 8.72 8.59
CA GLY A 32 7.99 8.24 9.59
C GLY A 32 8.51 6.96 10.24
N ALA A 33 7.87 6.54 11.33
CA ALA A 33 8.10 5.21 11.87
C ALA A 33 7.77 4.16 10.80
N ALA A 34 8.57 3.10 10.75
CA ALA A 34 8.29 1.98 9.87
C ALA A 34 6.92 1.39 10.21
N ALA A 35 6.13 1.09 9.18
CA ALA A 35 4.88 0.37 9.37
C ALA A 35 5.16 -1.05 9.89
N PRO A 36 4.22 -1.66 10.66
CA PRO A 36 4.25 -3.09 10.93
C PRO A 36 4.28 -3.92 9.62
N PRO A 37 4.60 -5.22 9.69
CA PRO A 37 4.41 -6.12 8.55
C PRO A 37 3.01 -5.97 7.96
N ALA A 38 2.90 -5.95 6.63
CA ALA A 38 1.65 -5.59 5.97
C ALA A 38 0.48 -6.50 6.38
N GLU A 39 0.74 -7.79 6.60
CA GLU A 39 -0.29 -8.72 7.07
C GLU A 39 -0.94 -8.26 8.38
N ALA A 40 -0.11 -7.83 9.35
CA ALA A 40 -0.59 -7.33 10.63
C ALA A 40 -1.33 -6.00 10.48
N GLU A 41 -0.81 -5.09 9.67
CA GLU A 41 -1.40 -3.76 9.53
C GLU A 41 -2.70 -3.77 8.71
N VAL A 42 -2.76 -4.56 7.63
CA VAL A 42 -3.97 -4.75 6.82
C VAL A 42 -5.02 -5.49 7.64
N GLY A 43 -4.64 -6.56 8.37
CA GLY A 43 -5.57 -7.26 9.26
C GLY A 43 -6.16 -6.35 10.34
N ARG A 44 -5.32 -5.50 10.96
CA ARG A 44 -5.77 -4.46 11.91
C ARG A 44 -6.78 -3.51 11.28
N ALA A 45 -6.51 -3.04 10.06
CA ALA A 45 -7.38 -2.11 9.35
C ALA A 45 -8.75 -2.73 8.99
N LEU A 46 -8.77 -3.99 8.55
CA LEU A 46 -10.01 -4.71 8.24
C LEU A 46 -10.87 -4.97 9.48
N ALA A 47 -10.24 -5.26 10.62
CA ALA A 47 -10.93 -5.49 11.89
C ALA A 47 -11.48 -4.21 12.55
N ALA A 48 -10.94 -3.03 12.19
CA ALA A 48 -11.32 -1.74 12.77
C ALA A 48 -11.61 -0.71 11.66
N PRO A 49 -12.68 -0.90 10.87
CA PRO A 49 -13.04 0.00 9.78
C PRO A 49 -13.39 1.40 10.30
N ILE A 50 -13.11 2.41 9.48
CA ILE A 50 -13.40 3.81 9.79
C ILE A 50 -14.79 4.14 9.26
N ASN A 51 -15.73 4.47 10.16
CA ASN A 51 -17.09 4.91 9.84
C ASN A 51 -17.90 3.93 8.97
N SER A 52 -17.63 2.62 9.07
CA SER A 52 -18.44 1.56 8.44
C SER A 52 -18.47 0.31 9.30
N SER A 53 -19.38 -0.62 9.01
CA SER A 53 -19.30 -1.98 9.52
C SER A 53 -18.12 -2.75 8.89
N PRO A 54 -17.63 -3.82 9.54
CA PRO A 54 -16.68 -4.77 8.94
C PRO A 54 -17.20 -5.34 7.63
N LEU A 55 -16.29 -5.69 6.72
CA LEU A 55 -16.65 -6.17 5.38
C LEU A 55 -17.49 -7.45 5.42
N ALA A 56 -17.18 -8.36 6.35
CA ALA A 56 -17.95 -9.58 6.57
C ALA A 56 -19.43 -9.34 6.97
N GLU A 57 -19.74 -8.17 7.56
CA GLU A 57 -21.10 -7.79 7.94
C GLU A 57 -21.85 -7.04 6.83
N LEU A 58 -21.13 -6.48 5.86
CA LEU A 58 -21.71 -5.73 4.75
C LEU A 58 -22.24 -6.64 3.63
N VAL A 59 -21.66 -7.83 3.49
CA VAL A 59 -22.00 -8.79 2.44
C VAL A 59 -22.98 -9.85 2.95
N ARG A 60 -23.63 -10.55 2.01
CA ARG A 60 -24.56 -11.64 2.29
C ARG A 60 -24.31 -12.81 1.34
N PRO A 61 -24.45 -14.07 1.80
CA PRO A 61 -24.28 -15.24 0.94
C PRO A 61 -25.10 -15.14 -0.36
N GLY A 62 -24.45 -15.47 -1.49
CA GLY A 62 -25.08 -15.45 -2.81
C GLY A 62 -24.94 -14.12 -3.58
N GLN A 63 -24.34 -13.09 -2.99
CA GLN A 63 -23.96 -11.88 -3.73
C GLN A 63 -22.70 -12.13 -4.57
N THR A 64 -22.59 -11.43 -5.70
CA THR A 64 -21.35 -11.32 -6.45
C THR A 64 -20.66 -10.01 -6.09
N VAL A 65 -19.37 -10.07 -5.80
CA VAL A 65 -18.57 -8.92 -5.35
C VAL A 65 -17.53 -8.59 -6.42
N ALA A 66 -17.36 -7.31 -6.71
CA ALA A 66 -16.27 -6.83 -7.56
C ALA A 66 -15.21 -6.15 -6.69
N LEU A 67 -13.95 -6.59 -6.80
CA LEU A 67 -12.80 -5.97 -6.16
C LEU A 67 -12.05 -5.11 -7.18
N ILE A 68 -12.13 -3.79 -7.01
CA ILE A 68 -11.38 -2.85 -7.83
C ILE A 68 -9.95 -2.80 -7.30
N VAL A 69 -8.98 -3.16 -8.15
CA VAL A 69 -7.56 -3.17 -7.84
C VAL A 69 -6.79 -2.21 -8.73
N ASP A 70 -5.66 -1.73 -8.22
CA ASP A 70 -4.71 -0.98 -9.03
C ASP A 70 -4.12 -1.84 -10.15
N ASP A 71 -3.72 -1.18 -11.25
CA ASP A 71 -2.97 -1.83 -12.32
C ASP A 71 -1.48 -2.03 -11.98
N HIS A 72 -0.74 -2.64 -12.90
CA HIS A 72 0.68 -2.93 -12.74
C HIS A 72 1.59 -1.69 -12.64
N THR A 73 1.08 -0.48 -12.88
CA THR A 73 1.86 0.77 -12.79
C THR A 73 1.91 1.33 -11.38
N ARG A 74 1.15 0.74 -10.45
CA ARG A 74 1.17 1.10 -9.03
C ARG A 74 2.04 0.14 -8.23
N LEU A 75 2.68 0.67 -7.20
CA LEU A 75 3.50 -0.08 -6.25
C LEU A 75 2.66 -0.70 -5.11
N THR A 76 1.34 -0.74 -5.26
CA THR A 76 0.43 -1.28 -4.27
C THR A 76 0.76 -2.76 -4.05
N PRO A 77 1.01 -3.21 -2.81
CA PRO A 77 1.38 -4.59 -2.51
C PRO A 77 0.15 -5.51 -2.55
N SER A 78 -0.54 -5.57 -3.71
CA SER A 78 -1.81 -6.28 -3.89
C SER A 78 -1.70 -7.77 -3.53
N TYR A 79 -0.54 -8.39 -3.75
CA TYR A 79 -0.28 -9.78 -3.36
C TYR A 79 -0.30 -10.02 -1.85
N GLN A 80 -0.11 -8.98 -1.03
CA GLN A 80 -0.21 -9.05 0.43
C GLN A 80 -1.62 -8.66 0.92
N ILE A 81 -2.31 -7.77 0.20
CA ILE A 81 -3.62 -7.23 0.60
C ILE A 81 -4.77 -8.15 0.18
N LEU A 82 -4.76 -8.64 -1.07
CA LEU A 82 -5.89 -9.37 -1.65
C LEU A 82 -6.26 -10.66 -0.90
N PRO A 83 -5.30 -11.51 -0.47
CA PRO A 83 -5.66 -12.71 0.30
C PRO A 83 -6.46 -12.37 1.57
N LEU A 84 -6.08 -11.31 2.29
CA LEU A 84 -6.75 -10.89 3.52
C LEU A 84 -8.15 -10.31 3.27
N LEU A 85 -8.35 -9.64 2.13
CA LEU A 85 -9.68 -9.18 1.70
C LEU A 85 -10.59 -10.36 1.33
N LEU A 86 -10.07 -11.35 0.62
CA LEU A 86 -10.81 -12.57 0.26
C LEU A 86 -11.19 -13.35 1.51
N ASP A 87 -10.28 -13.52 2.46
CA ASP A 87 -10.57 -14.18 3.75
C ASP A 87 -11.71 -13.46 4.50
N GLU A 88 -11.70 -12.12 4.51
CA GLU A 88 -12.75 -11.34 5.16
C GLU A 88 -14.10 -11.45 4.44
N LEU A 89 -14.12 -11.49 3.10
CA LEU A 89 -15.32 -11.76 2.30
C LEU A 89 -15.85 -13.18 2.51
N ASN A 90 -14.96 -14.17 2.58
CA ASN A 90 -15.29 -15.56 2.87
C ASN A 90 -15.97 -15.69 4.24
N ARG A 91 -15.51 -14.93 5.26
CA ARG A 91 -16.17 -14.85 6.58
C ARG A 91 -17.59 -14.30 6.49
N GLY A 92 -17.85 -13.39 5.54
CA GLY A 92 -19.20 -12.90 5.21
C GLY A 92 -20.02 -13.84 4.33
N GLY A 93 -19.48 -15.01 3.97
CA GLY A 93 -20.15 -16.04 3.18
C GLY A 93 -20.06 -15.84 1.66
N ILE A 94 -19.11 -15.02 1.19
CA ILE A 94 -18.82 -14.86 -0.24
C ILE A 94 -17.60 -15.73 -0.59
N PRO A 95 -17.77 -16.90 -1.25
CA PRO A 95 -16.65 -17.69 -1.74
C PRO A 95 -15.93 -16.97 -2.89
N ASP A 96 -14.64 -17.25 -3.07
CA ASP A 96 -13.80 -16.61 -4.10
C ASP A 96 -14.37 -16.71 -5.52
N ALA A 97 -15.10 -17.79 -5.83
CA ALA A 97 -15.77 -17.97 -7.12
C ALA A 97 -16.87 -16.92 -7.40
N GLN A 98 -17.30 -16.17 -6.40
CA GLN A 98 -18.25 -15.06 -6.50
C GLN A 98 -17.58 -13.69 -6.47
N VAL A 99 -16.24 -13.65 -6.48
CA VAL A 99 -15.45 -12.43 -6.52
C VAL A 99 -14.84 -12.26 -7.91
N THR A 100 -14.87 -11.03 -8.44
CA THR A 100 -14.20 -10.66 -9.70
C THR A 100 -13.30 -9.45 -9.51
#